data_AF-A0A527GXQ2-F1
#
_entry.id   AF-A0A527GXQ2-F1
#
_cell.length_a   1.000
_cell.length_b   1.000
_cell.length_c   1.000
_cell.angle_alpha   90.00
_cell.angle_beta   90.00
_cell.angle_gamma   90.00
#
_symmetry.space_group_name_H-M   'P 1'
#
loop_
_entity.id
_entity.type
_entity.pdbx_description
1 polymer ?
#
loop_
_entity_poly.entity_id
_entity_poly.type
_entity_poly.pdbx_seq_one_letter_code
_entity_poly.pdbx_strand_id
1 'polypeptide(L)' 'MTKTQGQSTKAAPVLLSGGNPQIAKGDGDAPVQAYIAAMPGWKRGLGERLDALIEHNVPDVRKAVR' A
#
# COMPACT_ATOMS: atom_id res chain seq x y z
N MET A 1 -8.18 -36.63 1.95
CA MET A 1 -7.04 -36.01 1.24
C MET A 1 -7.12 -34.51 1.44
N THR A 2 -6.35 -33.99 2.39
CA THR A 2 -6.35 -32.59 2.82
C THR A 2 -5.64 -31.74 1.78
N LYS A 3 -6.31 -30.69 1.26
CA LYS A 3 -5.76 -29.81 0.23
C LYS A 3 -4.87 -28.75 0.90
N THR A 4 -3.55 -28.90 0.76
CA THR A 4 -2.56 -27.94 1.22
C THR A 4 -2.77 -26.59 0.53
N GLN A 5 -2.98 -25.54 1.31
CA GLN A 5 -3.01 -24.16 0.83
C GLN A 5 -1.59 -23.76 0.41
N GLY A 6 -1.42 -23.40 -0.86
CA GLY A 6 -0.15 -22.93 -1.40
C GLY A 6 0.26 -21.62 -0.75
N GLN A 7 1.44 -21.59 -0.13
CA GLN A 7 2.09 -20.36 0.30
C GLN A 7 2.32 -19.48 -0.94
N SER A 8 1.58 -18.38 -1.03
CA SER A 8 1.85 -17.35 -2.03
C SER A 8 3.19 -16.72 -1.72
N THR A 9 4.23 -17.08 -2.47
CA THR A 9 5.48 -16.33 -2.54
C THR A 9 5.12 -14.85 -2.74
N LYS A 10 5.54 -13.96 -1.85
CA LYS A 10 5.33 -12.50 -2.01
C LYS A 10 5.97 -12.07 -3.34
N ALA A 11 5.16 -12.01 -4.38
CA ALA A 11 5.58 -11.47 -5.66
C ALA A 11 6.01 -10.02 -5.44
N ALA A 12 7.09 -9.61 -6.12
CA ALA A 12 7.47 -8.21 -6.11
C ALA A 12 6.27 -7.36 -6.57
N PRO A 13 6.00 -6.23 -5.92
CA PRO A 13 4.87 -5.38 -6.27
C PRO A 13 4.97 -4.94 -7.73
N VAL A 14 3.89 -5.10 -8.49
CA VAL A 14 3.85 -4.64 -9.88
C VAL A 14 3.84 -3.12 -9.89
N LEU A 15 4.70 -2.53 -10.71
CA LEU A 15 4.84 -1.08 -10.82
C LEU A 15 4.30 -0.61 -12.18
N LEU A 16 3.61 0.52 -12.17
CA LEU A 16 3.26 1.25 -13.39
C LEU A 16 4.52 1.86 -14.02
N SER A 17 4.42 2.36 -15.25
CA SER A 17 5.55 2.99 -15.97
C SER A 17 6.21 4.15 -15.19
N GLY A 18 5.45 4.82 -14.31
CA GLY A 18 5.95 5.86 -13.41
C GLY A 18 6.61 5.36 -12.11
N GLY A 19 6.73 4.04 -11.92
CA GLY A 19 7.32 3.44 -10.71
C GLY A 19 6.39 3.41 -9.48
N ASN A 20 5.11 3.75 -9.66
CA ASN A 20 4.09 3.68 -8.62
C ASN A 20 3.55 2.25 -8.51
N PRO A 21 3.36 1.72 -7.28
CA PRO A 21 2.65 0.47 -7.08
C PRO A 21 1.29 0.42 -7.79
N GLN A 22 1.03 -0.67 -8.51
CA GLN A 22 -0.25 -0.93 -9.13
C GLN A 22 -1.22 -1.49 -8.08
N ILE A 23 -2.12 -0.62 -7.59
CA ILE A 23 -3.14 -0.97 -6.60
C ILE A 23 -4.51 -0.65 -7.19
N ALA A 24 -5.52 -1.44 -6.82
CA ALA A 24 -6.89 -1.14 -7.18
C ALA A 24 -7.28 0.24 -6.63
N LYS A 25 -7.94 1.06 -7.47
CA LYS A 25 -8.49 2.33 -7.03
C LYS A 25 -9.54 2.08 -5.95
N GLY A 26 -9.61 2.99 -4.98
CA GLY A 26 -10.55 2.88 -3.89
C GLY A 26 -10.38 4.01 -2.91
N ASP A 27 -11.45 4.29 -2.17
CA ASP A 27 -11.45 5.24 -1.07
C ASP A 27 -11.15 4.54 0.27
N GLY A 28 -10.73 5.32 1.25
CA GLY A 28 -10.42 4.86 2.59
C GLY A 28 -8.94 4.51 2.80
N ASP A 29 -8.64 4.06 4.01
CA ASP A 29 -7.27 3.81 4.46
C ASP A 29 -6.67 2.54 3.83
N ALA A 30 -7.45 1.46 3.74
CA ALA A 30 -6.99 0.17 3.22
C ALA A 30 -6.27 0.24 1.86
N PRO A 31 -6.80 0.91 0.80
CA PRO A 31 -6.07 1.01 -0.47
C PRO A 31 -4.77 1.83 -0.35
N VAL A 32 -4.72 2.83 0.53
CA VAL A 32 -3.51 3.62 0.77
C VAL A 32 -2.46 2.82 1.52
N GLN A 33 -2.83 2.04 2.53
CA GLN A 33 -1.90 1.14 3.22
C GLN A 33 -1.34 0.06 2.28
N ALA A 34 -2.18 -0.49 1.39
CA ALA A 34 -1.73 -1.42 0.36
C ALA A 34 -0.69 -0.78 -0.58
N TYR A 35 -0.90 0.49 -0.94
CA TYR A 35 0.06 1.25 -1.74
C TYR A 35 1.39 1.45 -1.01
N ILE A 36 1.37 1.87 0.25
CA ILE A 36 2.57 2.06 1.09
C ILE A 36 3.32 0.73 1.25
N ALA A 37 2.62 -0.36 1.54
CA ALA A 37 3.21 -1.69 1.70
C ALA A 37 3.87 -2.22 0.41
N ALA A 38 3.37 -1.80 -0.75
CA ALA A 38 3.90 -2.15 -2.05
C ALA A 38 5.04 -1.21 -2.52
N MET A 39 5.40 -0.17 -1.78
CA MET A 39 6.52 0.71 -2.14
C MET A 39 7.88 -0.03 -2.01
N PRO A 40 8.76 0.09 -3.01
CA PRO A 40 10.06 -0.56 -2.97
C PRO A 40 11.07 0.19 -2.09
N GLY A 41 11.84 -0.57 -1.30
CA GLY A 41 13.00 -0.08 -0.55
C GLY A 41 12.66 1.03 0.45
N TRP A 42 13.45 2.10 0.45
CA TRP A 42 13.34 3.22 1.40
C TRP A 42 12.01 3.98 1.32
N LYS A 43 11.32 3.91 0.18
CA LYS A 43 10.06 4.63 -0.05
C LYS A 43 8.96 4.18 0.92
N ARG A 44 8.92 2.89 1.27
CA ARG A 44 7.93 2.35 2.22
C ARG A 44 8.05 3.03 3.58
N GLY A 45 9.25 3.07 4.17
CA GLY A 45 9.44 3.69 5.48
C GLY A 45 9.13 5.20 5.48
N LEU A 46 9.42 5.89 4.37
CA LEU A 46 9.00 7.29 4.24
C LEU A 46 7.47 7.42 4.12
N GLY A 47 6.82 6.54 3.34
CA GLY A 47 5.37 6.51 3.17
C GLY A 47 4.64 6.28 4.49
N GLU A 48 5.09 5.30 5.29
CA GLU A 48 4.54 5.01 6.62
C GLU A 48 4.65 6.22 7.55
N ARG A 49 5.81 6.89 7.58
CA ARG A 49 6.00 8.08 8.41
C ARG A 49 5.13 9.26 7.97
N LEU A 50 5.02 9.47 6.66
CA LEU A 50 4.21 10.56 6.13
C LEU A 50 2.73 10.34 6.42
N ASP A 51 2.24 9.12 6.22
CA ASP A 51 0.85 8.76 6.49
C ASP A 51 0.49 8.99 7.96
N ALA A 52 1.32 8.52 8.89
CA ALA A 52 1.13 8.74 10.31
C ALA A 52 1.14 10.24 10.71
N LEU A 53 2.03 11.03 10.10
CA LEU A 53 2.06 12.48 10.33
C LEU A 53 0.80 13.17 9.80
N ILE A 54 0.28 12.75 8.64
CA ILE A 54 -0.94 13.31 8.05
C ILE A 54 -2.13 12.99 8.95
N GLU A 55 -2.32 11.74 9.35
CA GLU A 55 -3.42 11.35 10.25
C GLU A 55 -3.39 12.10 11.58
N HIS A 56 -2.18 12.29 12.13
CA HIS A 56 -2.03 13.01 13.39
C HIS A 56 -2.44 14.49 13.29
N ASN A 57 -2.12 15.15 12.17
CA ASN A 57 -2.37 16.58 12.00
C ASN A 57 -3.72 16.88 11.34
N VAL A 58 -4.33 15.91 10.66
CA VAL A 58 -5.59 16.05 9.91
C VAL A 58 -6.53 14.90 10.31
N PRO A 59 -7.25 15.02 11.44
CA PRO A 59 -8.04 13.92 12.01
C PRO A 59 -9.19 13.43 11.11
N ASP A 60 -9.67 14.26 10.18
CA ASP A 60 -10.74 13.93 9.22
C ASP A 60 -10.22 13.72 7.78
N VAL A 61 -8.95 13.32 7.63
CA VAL A 61 -8.35 13.11 6.31
C VAL A 61 -9.12 12.05 5.51
N ARG A 62 -9.43 12.39 4.26
CA ARG A 62 -10.01 11.44 3.29
C ARG A 62 -8.90 10.88 2.41
N LYS A 63 -8.67 9.58 2.52
CA LYS A 63 -7.65 8.83 1.80
C LYS A 63 -8.26 8.13 0.57
N ALA A 64 -7.50 8.05 -0.53
CA ALA A 64 -7.90 7.31 -1.72
C ALA A 64 -6.70 6.99 -2.63
N VAL A 65 -6.81 5.91 -3.41
CA VAL A 65 -5.97 5.61 -4.59
C VAL A 65 -6.78 5.89 -5.85
N ARG A 66 -6.21 6.64 -6.80
CA ARG A 66 -6.90 7.20 -7.97
C ARG A 66 -6.25 6.82 -9.29
#